data_AF-S4PB07-F1
#
_entry.id   AF-S4PB07-F1
#
_cell.length_a   1.000
_cell.length_b   1.000
_cell.length_c   1.000
_cell.angle_alpha   90.00
_cell.angle_beta   90.00
_cell.angle_gamma   90.00
#
_symmetry.space_group_name_H-M   'P 1'
#
loop_
_entity.id
_entity.type
_entity.pdbx_description
1 polymer ?
#
loop_
_entity_poly.entity_id
_entity_poly.type
_entity_poly.pdbx_seq_one_letter_code
_entity_poly.pdbx_strand_id
1 'polypeptide(L)'
;TDNGWFATHLTDILYQCGKLQILDKHQTDVTCRLRNSLVLEYGSLLLEHRSLWAAGLSYLAACAPEGPRRAELLLERMPIHTEAKAMRVAAEAKKHGLLGVVQAVCAVQSARALWRGAAGAA
;
A
#
# COMPACT_ATOMS: atom_id res chain seq x y z
N THR A 1 -17.12 -5.06 13.87
CA THR A 1 -16.09 -4.19 14.47
C THR A 1 -15.77 -3.10 13.47
N ASP A 2 -15.61 -1.86 13.93
CA ASP A 2 -15.27 -0.71 13.09
C ASP A 2 -13.92 -0.97 12.37
N ASN A 3 -13.88 -0.73 11.06
CA ASN A 3 -12.71 -0.94 10.21
C ASN A 3 -11.86 0.34 10.02
N GLY A 4 -12.20 1.41 10.75
CA GLY A 4 -11.50 2.69 10.69
C GLY A 4 -11.89 3.55 9.49
N TRP A 5 -12.73 3.06 8.56
CA TRP A 5 -13.10 3.80 7.35
C TRP A 5 -13.71 5.15 7.69
N PHE A 6 -14.68 5.19 8.60
CA PHE A 6 -15.38 6.44 8.94
C PHE A 6 -14.43 7.45 9.57
N ALA A 7 -13.64 7.03 10.56
CA ALA A 7 -12.67 7.88 11.24
C ALA A 7 -11.64 8.45 10.25
N THR A 8 -11.02 7.60 9.41
CA THR A 8 -10.02 8.03 8.43
C THR A 8 -10.59 9.05 7.46
N HIS A 9 -11.76 8.81 6.88
CA HIS A 9 -12.33 9.71 5.86
C HIS A 9 -12.90 11.00 6.46
N LEU A 10 -13.54 10.93 7.63
CA LEU A 10 -14.03 12.12 8.29
C LEU A 10 -12.87 13.04 8.69
N THR A 11 -11.80 12.49 9.27
CA THR A 11 -10.60 13.26 9.62
C THR A 11 -9.95 13.87 8.39
N ASP A 12 -9.83 13.11 7.29
CA ASP A 12 -9.23 13.59 6.03
C ASP A 12 -10.04 14.75 5.41
N ILE A 13 -11.38 14.65 5.38
CA ILE A 13 -12.27 15.71 4.88
C ILE A 13 -12.16 16.96 5.76
N LEU A 14 -12.24 16.82 7.08
CA LEU A 14 -12.17 17.97 8.00
C LEU A 14 -10.80 18.66 7.91
N TYR A 15 -9.73 17.89 7.75
CA TYR A 15 -8.39 18.42 7.51
C TYR A 15 -8.31 19.21 6.19
N GLN A 16 -8.79 18.64 5.09
CA GLN A 16 -8.76 19.27 3.77
C GLN A 16 -9.62 20.53 3.68
N CYS A 17 -10.74 20.58 4.41
CA CYS A 17 -11.59 21.78 4.48
C CYS A 17 -11.04 22.85 5.46
N GLY A 18 -9.90 22.62 6.11
CA GLY A 18 -9.36 23.52 7.14
C GLY A 18 -10.28 23.66 8.35
N LYS A 19 -11.12 22.65 8.62
CA LYS A 19 -12.07 22.60 9.74
C LYS A 19 -11.58 21.75 10.91
N LEU A 20 -10.37 21.22 10.81
CA LEU A 20 -9.74 20.45 11.86
C LEU A 20 -8.44 21.12 12.29
N GLN A 21 -8.35 21.44 13.57
CA GLN A 21 -7.12 21.86 14.22
C GLN A 21 -7.03 21.13 15.56
N ILE A 22 -5.97 20.34 15.72
CA ILE A 22 -5.70 19.54 16.90
C ILE A 22 -4.36 19.99 17.45
N LEU A 23 -4.39 20.54 18.66
CA LEU A 23 -3.21 20.99 19.36
C LEU A 23 -2.84 19.96 20.43
N ASP A 24 -1.56 19.65 20.53
CA ASP A 24 -1.06 18.85 21.64
C ASP A 24 -0.92 19.67 22.93
N LYS A 25 -0.43 19.03 24.00
CA LYS A 25 -0.17 19.67 25.29
C LYS A 25 0.80 20.85 25.22
N HIS A 26 1.59 20.95 24.16
CA HIS A 26 2.57 22.02 23.92
C HIS A 26 2.08 23.04 22.90
N GLN A 27 0.79 23.04 22.54
CA GLN A 27 0.21 23.91 21.51
C GLN A 27 0.81 23.69 20.10
N THR A 28 1.36 22.50 19.84
CA THR A 28 1.83 22.13 18.50
C THR A 28 0.67 21.57 17.70
N ASP A 29 0.51 22.01 16.45
CA ASP A 29 -0.47 21.43 15.53
C ASP A 29 -0.05 20.01 15.13
N VAL A 30 -0.83 19.02 15.56
CA VAL A 30 -0.61 17.59 15.25
C VAL A 30 -1.65 17.03 14.29
N THR A 31 -2.48 17.89 13.69
CA THR A 31 -3.60 17.47 12.84
C THR A 31 -3.14 16.63 11.66
N CYS A 32 -2.08 17.09 10.96
CA CYS A 32 -1.50 16.37 9.83
C CYS A 32 -0.94 14.99 10.26
N ARG A 33 -0.32 14.92 11.45
CA ARG A 33 0.21 13.66 11.98
C ARG A 33 -0.90 12.66 12.28
N LEU A 34 -1.99 13.09 12.91
CA LEU A 34 -3.15 12.23 13.17
C LEU A 34 -3.77 11.73 11.87
N ARG A 35 -4.01 12.64 10.92
CA ARG A 35 -4.55 12.30 9.60
C ARG A 35 -3.68 11.26 8.90
N ASN A 36 -2.37 11.44 8.89
CA ASN A 36 -1.45 10.49 8.25
C ASN A 36 -1.44 9.14 8.97
N SER A 37 -1.51 9.11 10.31
CA SER A 37 -1.61 7.87 11.07
C SER A 37 -2.85 7.06 10.66
N LEU A 38 -4.01 7.70 10.59
CA LEU A 38 -5.27 7.05 10.22
C LEU A 38 -5.27 6.54 8.77
N VAL A 39 -4.71 7.33 7.84
CA VAL A 39 -4.57 6.93 6.44
C VAL A 39 -3.60 5.76 6.29
N LEU A 40 -2.49 5.76 7.04
CA LEU A 40 -1.49 4.70 7.00
C LEU A 40 -2.04 3.37 7.55
N GLU A 41 -2.77 3.42 8.66
CA GLU A 41 -3.40 2.23 9.26
C GLU A 41 -4.50 1.68 8.34
N TYR A 42 -5.40 2.53 7.87
CA TYR A 42 -6.48 2.11 6.98
C TYR A 42 -5.95 1.57 5.64
N GLY A 43 -4.96 2.26 5.05
CA GLY A 43 -4.29 1.80 3.83
C GLY A 43 -3.60 0.44 4.01
N SER A 44 -2.95 0.21 5.16
CA SER A 44 -2.34 -1.08 5.50
C SER A 44 -3.40 -2.18 5.61
N LEU A 45 -4.51 -1.92 6.32
CA LEU A 45 -5.62 -2.85 6.46
C LEU A 45 -6.24 -3.24 5.11
N LEU A 46 -6.41 -2.26 4.21
CA LEU A 46 -6.87 -2.53 2.85
C LEU A 46 -5.85 -3.32 2.02
N LEU A 47 -4.56 -3.01 2.17
CA LEU A 47 -3.48 -3.67 1.42
C LEU A 47 -3.41 -5.18 1.72
N GLU A 48 -3.69 -5.57 2.96
CA GLU A 48 -3.74 -6.97 3.39
C GLU A 48 -4.99 -7.72 2.89
N HIS A 49 -6.04 -6.99 2.47
CA HIS A 49 -7.30 -7.61 2.04
C HIS A 49 -7.26 -8.08 0.57
N ARG A 50 -7.71 -9.32 0.33
CA ARG A 50 -7.63 -10.01 -0.98
C ARG A 50 -8.17 -9.21 -2.17
N SER A 51 -9.28 -8.50 -2.00
CA SER A 51 -9.94 -7.74 -3.07
C SER A 51 -9.62 -6.25 -3.06
N LEU A 52 -9.17 -5.70 -1.93
CA LEU A 52 -9.00 -4.26 -1.74
C LEU A 52 -7.54 -3.81 -1.78
N TRP A 53 -6.61 -4.74 -1.95
CA TRP A 53 -5.18 -4.45 -1.87
C TRP A 53 -4.72 -3.30 -2.77
N ALA A 54 -5.25 -3.21 -3.99
CA ALA A 54 -4.90 -2.14 -4.94
C ALA A 54 -5.41 -0.77 -4.46
N ALA A 55 -6.57 -0.74 -3.80
CA ALA A 55 -7.05 0.48 -3.15
C ALA A 55 -6.14 0.83 -1.97
N GLY A 56 -5.81 -0.13 -1.09
CA GLY A 56 -4.86 0.08 0.01
C GLY A 56 -3.51 0.62 -0.44
N LEU A 57 -2.99 0.10 -1.55
CA LEU A 57 -1.77 0.61 -2.18
C LEU A 57 -1.89 2.09 -2.58
N SER A 58 -3.05 2.49 -3.11
CA SER A 58 -3.30 3.89 -3.47
C SER A 58 -3.32 4.81 -2.25
N TYR A 59 -3.90 4.38 -1.12
CA TYR A 59 -3.86 5.15 0.15
C TYR A 59 -2.42 5.32 0.64
N LEU A 60 -1.65 4.23 0.65
CA LEU A 60 -0.26 4.26 1.11
C LEU A 60 0.62 5.11 0.18
N ALA A 61 0.43 5.02 -1.14
CA ALA A 61 1.17 5.84 -2.10
C ALA A 61 0.89 7.35 -1.94
N ALA A 62 -0.33 7.73 -1.56
CA ALA A 62 -0.70 9.11 -1.30
C ALA A 62 -0.24 9.65 0.08
N CYS A 63 0.25 8.77 0.97
CA CYS A 63 0.60 9.12 2.35
C CYS A 63 2.13 9.23 2.54
N ALA A 64 2.72 10.33 2.07
CA ALA A 64 4.15 10.59 2.27
C ALA A 64 4.47 10.98 3.73
N PRO A 65 5.67 10.66 4.25
CA PRO A 65 6.75 9.90 3.59
C PRO A 65 6.72 8.38 3.87
N GLU A 66 5.95 7.93 4.86
CA GLU A 66 6.03 6.54 5.37
C GLU A 66 5.25 5.53 4.53
N GLY A 67 4.21 5.97 3.83
CA GLY A 67 3.30 5.13 3.08
C GLY A 67 3.96 4.28 1.99
N PRO A 68 4.80 4.84 1.10
CA PRO A 68 5.51 4.05 0.10
C PRO A 68 6.36 2.91 0.70
N ARG A 69 7.12 3.20 1.76
CA ARG A 69 7.93 2.19 2.46
C ARG A 69 7.08 1.09 3.10
N ARG A 70 5.94 1.47 3.69
CA ARG A 70 4.96 0.52 4.25
C ARG A 70 4.36 -0.36 3.15
N ALA A 71 4.06 0.22 1.99
CA ALA A 71 3.52 -0.50 0.85
C ALA A 71 4.49 -1.56 0.32
N GLU A 72 5.79 -1.22 0.20
CA GLU A 72 6.82 -2.18 -0.23
C GLU A 72 6.85 -3.42 0.68
N LEU A 73 6.96 -3.21 2.00
CA LEU A 73 7.00 -4.30 2.98
C LEU A 73 5.76 -5.21 2.94
N LEU A 74 4.58 -4.62 2.72
CA LEU A 74 3.33 -5.38 2.66
C LEU A 74 3.18 -6.12 1.32
N LEU A 75 3.61 -5.52 0.21
CA LEU A 75 3.60 -6.17 -1.11
C LEU A 75 4.59 -7.35 -1.18
N GLU A 76 5.76 -7.26 -0.53
CA GLU A 76 6.71 -8.37 -0.43
C GLU A 76 6.13 -9.62 0.27
N ARG A 77 5.26 -9.41 1.26
CA ARG A 77 4.61 -10.48 2.02
C ARG A 77 3.34 -11.02 1.36
N MET A 78 2.87 -10.37 0.30
CA MET A 78 1.62 -10.75 -0.34
C MET A 78 1.75 -12.10 -1.06
N PRO A 79 0.82 -13.05 -0.85
CA PRO A 79 0.86 -14.33 -1.54
C PRO A 79 0.56 -14.17 -3.04
N ILE A 80 1.53 -14.52 -3.90
CA ILE A 80 1.41 -14.47 -5.36
C ILE A 80 1.48 -15.90 -5.93
N HIS A 81 0.30 -16.47 -6.17
CA HIS A 81 0.14 -17.84 -6.68
C HIS A 81 -0.01 -17.95 -8.19
N THR A 82 -0.38 -16.85 -8.86
CA THR A 82 -0.65 -16.84 -10.30
C THR A 82 0.17 -15.76 -10.99
N GLU A 83 0.53 -16.02 -12.24
CA GLU A 83 1.21 -15.05 -13.10
C GLU A 83 0.35 -13.81 -13.35
N ALA A 84 -0.96 -13.98 -13.55
CA ALA A 84 -1.89 -12.87 -13.65
C ALA A 84 -1.86 -11.95 -12.41
N LYS A 85 -1.79 -12.52 -11.20
CA LYS A 85 -1.64 -11.73 -9.98
C LYS A 85 -0.28 -11.04 -9.93
N ALA A 86 0.80 -11.73 -10.27
CA ALA A 86 2.14 -11.13 -10.32
C ALA A 86 2.18 -9.90 -11.25
N MET A 87 1.65 -10.04 -12.46
CA MET A 87 1.60 -8.95 -13.44
C MET A 87 0.73 -7.78 -12.96
N ARG A 88 -0.40 -8.05 -12.31
CA ARG A 88 -1.23 -7.00 -11.73
C ARG A 88 -0.51 -6.25 -10.61
N VAL A 89 0.24 -6.96 -9.76
CA VAL A 89 1.03 -6.34 -8.68
C VAL A 89 2.14 -5.46 -9.26
N ALA A 90 2.88 -5.95 -10.25
CA ALA A 90 3.92 -5.17 -10.92
C ALA A 90 3.34 -3.91 -11.61
N ALA A 91 2.19 -4.02 -12.26
CA ALA A 91 1.53 -2.89 -12.90
C ALA A 91 1.13 -1.81 -11.89
N GLU A 92 0.51 -2.20 -10.78
CA GLU A 92 0.05 -1.23 -9.77
C GLU A 92 1.22 -0.64 -8.98
N ALA A 93 2.25 -1.43 -8.66
CA ALA A 93 3.49 -0.93 -8.07
C ALA A 93 4.17 0.10 -8.99
N LYS A 94 4.24 -0.17 -10.30
CA LYS A 94 4.81 0.75 -11.29
C LYS A 94 4.07 2.08 -11.35
N LYS A 95 2.73 2.06 -11.31
CA LYS A 95 1.88 3.26 -11.29
C LYS A 95 2.20 4.19 -10.13
N HIS A 96 2.62 3.64 -9.00
CA HIS A 96 2.99 4.40 -7.80
C HIS A 96 4.51 4.59 -7.62
N GLY A 97 5.33 4.25 -8.63
CA GLY A 97 6.78 4.45 -8.58
C GLY A 97 7.55 3.48 -7.67
N LEU A 98 6.92 2.38 -7.23
CA LEU A 98 7.54 1.37 -6.36
C LEU A 98 8.41 0.39 -7.18
N LEU A 99 9.50 0.91 -7.76
CA LEU A 99 10.33 0.17 -8.71
C LEU A 99 11.03 -1.05 -8.08
N GLY A 100 11.36 -1.00 -6.78
CA GLY A 100 11.93 -2.14 -6.05
C GLY A 100 10.99 -3.36 -6.07
N VAL A 101 9.69 -3.13 -5.86
CA VAL A 101 8.68 -4.19 -5.93
C VAL A 101 8.55 -4.72 -7.36
N VAL A 102 8.57 -3.84 -8.37
CA VAL A 102 8.52 -4.25 -9.78
C VAL A 102 9.68 -5.18 -10.12
N GLN A 103 10.90 -4.83 -9.71
CA GLN A 103 12.09 -5.64 -9.94
C GLN A 103 12.00 -7.00 -9.24
N ALA A 104 11.56 -7.03 -7.97
CA ALA A 104 11.40 -8.26 -7.20
C ALA A 104 10.39 -9.22 -7.86
N VAL A 105 9.23 -8.70 -8.28
CA VAL A 105 8.20 -9.50 -8.95
C VAL A 105 8.71 -10.05 -10.28
N CYS A 106 9.36 -9.23 -11.10
CA CYS A 106 9.94 -9.67 -12.37
C CYS A 106 11.01 -10.75 -12.16
N ALA A 107 11.89 -10.60 -11.17
CA ALA A 107 12.93 -11.57 -10.86
C ALA A 107 12.36 -12.96 -10.51
N VAL A 108 11.33 -13.01 -9.65
CA VAL A 108 10.66 -14.27 -9.28
C VAL A 108 9.97 -14.91 -10.48
N GLN A 109 9.32 -14.11 -11.34
CA GLN A 109 8.63 -14.63 -12.52
C GLN A 109 9.61 -15.17 -13.57
N SER A 110 10.73 -14.48 -13.82
CA SER A 110 11.80 -14.96 -14.72
C SER A 110 12.40 -16.27 -14.21
N ALA A 111 12.67 -16.38 -12.90
CA ALA A 111 13.15 -17.63 -12.32
C ALA A 111 12.16 -18.78 -12.53
N ARG A 112 10.86 -18.56 -12.25
CA ARG A 112 9.81 -19.57 -12.48
C ARG A 112 9.69 -20.01 -13.94
N ALA A 113 9.84 -19.08 -14.89
CA ALA A 113 9.80 -19.39 -16.32
C ALA A 113 10.97 -20.28 -16.73
N LEU A 114 12.19 -19.99 -16.27
CA LEU A 114 13.37 -20.82 -16.51
C LEU A 114 13.20 -22.24 -15.96
N TRP A 115 12.69 -22.38 -14.74
CA TRP A 115 12.41 -23.70 -14.13
C TRP A 115 11.40 -24.51 -14.95
N ARG A 116 10.33 -23.87 -15.45
CA ARG A 116 9.35 -24.55 -16.32
C ARG A 116 9.94 -24.94 -17.67
N GLY A 117 10.78 -24.09 -18.26
CA GLY A 117 11.47 -24.40 -19.51
C GLY A 117 12.46 -25.56 -19.37
N ALA A 118 13.17 -25.64 -18.24
CA ALA A 118 14.06 -26.76 -17.93
C ALA A 118 13.29 -28.06 -17.67
N ALA A 119 12.14 -28.00 -17.00
CA ALA A 119 11.29 -29.16 -16.76
C ALA A 119 10.55 -29.68 -18.00
N GLY A 120 10.38 -28.85 -19.05
CA GLY A 120 9.80 -29.27 -20.33
C GLY A 120 10.82 -29.85 -21.32
N ALA A 121 12.11 -29.81 -20.99
CA ALA A 121 13.22 -30.31 -21.82
C ALA A 121 13.79 -31.65 -21.33
N ALA A 122 13.22 -32.24 -20.28
CA ALA A 122 13.54 -33.56 -19.72
C ALA A 122 12.32 -34.48 -19.83
#